data_AF-A0A6G2QXI2-F1
#
_entry.id   AF-A0A6G2QXI2-F1
#
_cell.length_a   1.000
_cell.length_b   1.000
_cell.length_c   1.000
_cell.angle_alpha   90.00
_cell.angle_beta   90.00
_cell.angle_gamma   90.00
#
_symmetry.space_group_name_H-M   'P 1'
#
loop_
_entity.id
_entity.type
_entity.pdbx_description
1 polymer ?
#
loop_
_entity_poly.entity_id
_entity_poly.type
_entity_poly.pdbx_seq_one_letter_code
_entity_poly.pdbx_strand_id
1 'polypeptide(L)'
;RGTPTGAPLDPTRPFLRPHAPWPDRARTPAPQPAPAAPPAPMAGTADVAAAVDEVKRLLGEGRITQAVDILGSILPVAADRHGEHSPVVRTLRKQYAATLLDDGQYRRALPELRRLADERAAEAGQADPQSLRYRYEAAQCLEQLGEPAAALAEYRALLPYYENQYVAAGDPQLAHDVRRRIGHLLLALGDRAAAHDTLVRLLHDVERAHGPGHPLAAEIRRTLQWLGQVRG
;
A
#
# COMPACT_ATOMS: atom_id res chain seq x y z
N ARG A 1 -50.39 -40.06 9.33
CA ARG A 1 -49.99 -38.68 8.95
C ARG A 1 -48.48 -38.60 9.11
N GLY A 2 -47.72 -38.62 8.02
CA GLY A 2 -46.25 -38.68 8.04
C GLY A 2 -45.64 -37.30 8.26
N THR A 3 -44.68 -37.21 9.17
CA THR A 3 -43.84 -36.03 9.44
C THR A 3 -42.75 -35.91 8.38
N PRO A 4 -42.53 -34.75 7.74
CA PRO A 4 -41.41 -34.59 6.82
C PRO A 4 -40.11 -34.31 7.60
N THR A 5 -39.16 -35.23 7.48
CA THR A 5 -37.77 -35.07 7.89
C THR A 5 -37.08 -34.05 6.98
N GLY A 6 -36.66 -32.92 7.54
CA GLY A 6 -35.87 -31.91 6.83
C GLY A 6 -34.44 -32.42 6.59
N ALA A 7 -34.23 -33.09 5.46
CA ALA A 7 -32.89 -33.36 4.95
C ALA A 7 -32.36 -32.14 4.16
N PRO A 8 -31.04 -31.87 4.16
CA PRO A 8 -30.45 -30.81 3.35
C PRO A 8 -30.64 -31.09 1.85
N LEU A 9 -31.01 -30.07 1.07
CA LEU A 9 -31.31 -30.19 -0.35
C LEU A 9 -30.04 -30.47 -1.18
N ASP A 10 -30.09 -31.49 -2.04
CA ASP A 10 -29.07 -31.83 -3.02
C ASP A 10 -29.11 -30.83 -4.20
N PRO A 11 -28.02 -30.08 -4.47
CA PRO A 11 -27.98 -29.01 -5.47
C PRO A 11 -28.02 -29.50 -6.93
N THR A 12 -27.98 -30.81 -7.19
CA THR A 12 -27.95 -31.34 -8.57
C THR A 12 -29.31 -31.75 -9.12
N ARG A 13 -30.40 -31.54 -8.37
CA ARG A 13 -31.73 -31.98 -8.81
C ARG A 13 -32.33 -31.04 -9.88
N PRO A 14 -32.81 -31.54 -11.03
CA PRO A 14 -33.42 -30.69 -12.06
C PRO A 14 -34.73 -30.08 -11.58
N PHE A 15 -34.92 -28.78 -11.82
CA PHE A 15 -36.14 -28.05 -11.45
C PHE A 15 -37.33 -28.49 -12.32
N LEU A 16 -38.17 -29.38 -11.77
CA LEU A 16 -39.34 -29.91 -12.48
C LEU A 16 -40.55 -28.94 -12.53
N ARG A 17 -40.51 -27.78 -11.85
CA ARG A 17 -41.57 -26.75 -11.89
C ARG A 17 -41.00 -25.33 -11.65
N PRO A 18 -40.80 -24.50 -12.69
CA PRO A 18 -40.13 -23.20 -12.55
C PRO A 18 -40.95 -22.10 -11.83
N HIS A 19 -42.25 -22.30 -11.58
CA HIS A 19 -43.13 -21.28 -10.99
C HIS A 19 -43.95 -21.77 -9.78
N ALA A 20 -43.53 -22.83 -9.10
CA ALA A 20 -44.22 -23.23 -7.86
C ALA A 20 -43.99 -22.16 -6.77
N PRO A 21 -45.03 -21.71 -6.05
CA PRO A 21 -44.85 -20.80 -4.93
C PRO A 21 -44.01 -21.46 -3.85
N TRP A 22 -43.05 -20.70 -3.31
CA TRP A 22 -42.10 -21.18 -2.31
C TRP A 22 -42.83 -21.61 -1.04
N PRO A 23 -42.51 -22.77 -0.42
CA PRO A 23 -43.12 -23.15 0.84
C PRO A 23 -42.74 -22.14 1.92
N ASP A 24 -43.74 -21.63 2.64
CA ASP A 24 -43.55 -20.68 3.73
C ASP A 24 -42.49 -21.20 4.70
N ARG A 25 -41.41 -20.42 4.87
CA ARG A 25 -40.43 -20.68 5.91
C ARG A 25 -41.18 -20.59 7.24
N ALA A 26 -41.41 -21.74 7.88
CA ALA A 26 -41.73 -21.77 9.29
C ALA A 26 -40.68 -20.90 10.00
N ARG A 27 -41.12 -19.80 10.63
CA ARG A 27 -40.26 -18.91 11.41
C ARG A 27 -39.59 -19.74 12.49
N THR A 28 -38.31 -20.07 12.30
CA THR A 28 -37.44 -20.47 13.39
C THR A 28 -37.43 -19.33 14.40
N PRO A 29 -37.74 -19.57 15.69
CA PRO A 29 -37.56 -18.54 16.71
C PRO A 29 -36.10 -18.08 16.69
N ALA A 30 -35.87 -16.77 16.79
CA ALA A 30 -34.53 -16.24 16.93
C ALA A 30 -33.87 -16.83 18.20
N PRO A 31 -32.58 -17.21 18.16
CA PRO A 31 -31.89 -17.70 19.33
C PRO A 31 -31.92 -16.63 20.43
N GLN A 32 -32.38 -17.01 21.63
CA GLN A 32 -32.29 -16.15 22.80
C GLN A 32 -30.80 -15.89 23.13
N PRO A 33 -30.41 -14.65 23.47
CA PRO A 33 -29.05 -14.36 23.88
C PRO A 33 -28.72 -15.18 25.13
N ALA A 34 -27.72 -16.06 25.02
CA ALA A 34 -27.13 -16.72 26.17
C ALA A 34 -26.58 -15.64 27.13
N PRO A 35 -26.64 -15.85 28.46
CA PRO A 35 -26.02 -14.95 29.41
C PRO A 35 -24.56 -14.74 29.02
N ALA A 36 -24.14 -13.48 28.92
CA ALA A 36 -22.79 -13.12 28.55
C ALA A 36 -21.82 -13.86 29.48
N ALA A 37 -20.98 -14.70 28.88
CA ALA A 37 -19.83 -15.25 29.59
C ALA A 37 -19.03 -14.06 30.15
N PRO A 38 -18.52 -14.14 31.40
CA PRO A 38 -17.64 -13.12 31.92
C PRO A 38 -16.50 -12.90 30.91
N PRO A 39 -16.03 -11.66 30.71
CA PRO A 39 -14.93 -11.40 29.80
C PRO A 39 -13.80 -12.34 30.19
N ALA A 40 -13.33 -13.12 29.21
CA ALA A 40 -12.06 -13.84 29.37
C ALA A 40 -11.03 -12.82 29.86
N PRO A 41 -10.19 -13.16 30.85
CA PRO A 41 -9.19 -12.24 31.35
C PRO A 41 -8.43 -11.67 30.15
N MET A 42 -8.45 -10.33 30.04
CA MET A 42 -7.76 -9.60 28.99
C MET A 42 -6.36 -10.17 28.84
N ALA A 43 -6.01 -10.51 27.60
CA ALA A 43 -4.70 -10.99 27.21
C ALA A 43 -3.62 -10.34 28.09
N GLY A 44 -2.88 -11.17 28.83
CA GLY A 44 -1.83 -10.72 29.73
C GLY A 44 -0.99 -9.68 29.01
N THR A 45 -0.77 -8.54 29.65
CA THR A 45 -0.01 -7.37 29.16
C THR A 45 0.93 -7.76 28.03
N ALA A 46 0.50 -7.59 26.78
CA ALA A 46 1.30 -7.99 25.64
C ALA A 46 2.62 -7.21 25.71
N ASP A 47 3.71 -7.93 25.91
CA ASP A 47 5.01 -7.32 26.05
C ASP A 47 5.50 -6.90 24.68
N VAL A 48 5.52 -5.58 24.45
CA VAL A 48 6.00 -4.96 23.21
C VAL A 48 7.44 -5.41 22.91
N ALA A 49 8.28 -5.59 23.94
CA ALA A 49 9.65 -6.04 23.74
C ALA A 49 9.70 -7.49 23.23
N ALA A 50 8.97 -8.41 23.88
CA ALA A 50 8.89 -9.80 23.45
C ALA A 50 8.30 -9.94 22.03
N ALA A 51 7.29 -9.14 21.69
CA ALA A 51 6.72 -9.12 20.34
C ALA A 51 7.73 -8.64 19.29
N VAL A 52 8.53 -7.62 19.60
CA VAL A 52 9.58 -7.12 18.70
C VAL A 52 10.69 -8.17 18.49
N ASP A 53 11.08 -8.89 19.54
CA ASP A 53 12.10 -9.95 19.40
C ASP A 53 11.58 -11.14 18.58
N GLU A 54 10.32 -11.51 18.74
CA GLU A 54 9.67 -12.52 17.92
C GLU A 54 9.57 -12.10 16.44
N VAL A 55 9.22 -10.83 16.17
CA VAL A 55 9.22 -10.26 14.82
C VAL A 55 10.61 -10.38 14.18
N LYS A 56 11.69 -10.02 14.89
CA LYS A 56 13.06 -10.15 14.36
C LYS A 56 13.38 -11.60 13.99
N ARG A 57 13.00 -12.56 14.84
CA ARG A 57 13.20 -13.99 14.58
C ARG A 57 12.46 -14.43 13.32
N LEU A 58 11.18 -14.07 13.19
CA LEU A 58 10.37 -14.41 12.01
C LEU A 58 10.91 -13.80 10.72
N LEU A 59 11.35 -12.54 10.74
CA LEU A 59 11.97 -11.90 9.59
C LEU A 59 13.28 -12.58 9.19
N GLY A 60 14.11 -13.00 10.16
CA GLY A 60 15.31 -13.78 9.90
C GLY A 60 15.03 -15.15 9.27
N GLU A 61 13.85 -15.72 9.53
CA GLU A 61 13.35 -16.97 8.92
C GLU A 61 12.62 -16.75 7.59
N GLY A 62 12.48 -15.50 7.12
CA GLY A 62 11.71 -15.16 5.92
C GLY A 62 10.18 -15.30 6.08
N ARG A 63 9.68 -15.39 7.32
CA ARG A 63 8.26 -15.56 7.65
C ARG A 63 7.56 -14.19 7.74
N ILE A 64 7.58 -13.44 6.64
CA ILE A 64 7.19 -12.02 6.58
C ILE A 64 5.73 -11.82 6.98
N THR A 65 4.80 -12.61 6.44
CA THR A 65 3.35 -12.47 6.74
C THR A 65 3.04 -12.61 8.24
N GLN A 66 3.72 -13.52 8.94
CA GLN A 66 3.53 -13.69 10.38
C GLN A 66 4.12 -12.54 11.19
N ALA A 67 5.24 -11.97 10.73
CA ALA A 67 5.78 -10.75 11.31
C ALA A 67 4.80 -9.57 11.15
N VAL A 68 4.13 -9.44 9.99
CA VAL A 68 3.06 -8.45 9.77
C VAL A 68 1.93 -8.61 10.78
N ASP A 69 1.47 -9.84 11.04
CA ASP A 69 0.37 -10.10 11.96
C ASP A 69 0.73 -9.71 13.40
N ILE A 70 1.94 -10.05 13.85
CA ILE A 70 2.41 -9.65 15.19
C ILE A 70 2.51 -8.13 15.29
N LEU A 71 3.17 -7.48 14.32
CA LEU A 71 3.30 -6.02 14.28
C LEU A 71 1.93 -5.32 14.27
N GLY A 72 0.98 -5.81 13.47
CA GLY A 72 -0.37 -5.27 13.39
C GLY A 72 -1.16 -5.44 14.68
N SER A 73 -0.94 -6.51 15.44
CA SER A 73 -1.60 -6.75 16.73
C SER A 73 -1.00 -5.93 17.88
N ILE A 74 0.33 -5.73 17.89
CA ILE A 74 1.02 -5.07 19.01
C ILE A 74 1.05 -3.54 18.87
N LEU A 75 0.98 -3.00 17.64
CA LEU A 75 0.95 -1.55 17.40
C LEU A 75 -0.16 -0.80 18.16
N PRO A 76 -1.44 -1.20 18.10
CA PRO A 76 -2.49 -0.51 18.87
C PRO A 76 -2.28 -0.63 20.39
N VAL A 77 -1.78 -1.77 20.87
CA VAL A 77 -1.47 -1.95 22.30
C VAL A 77 -0.35 -1.00 22.76
N ALA A 78 0.68 -0.85 21.94
CA ALA A 78 1.76 0.11 22.21
C ALA A 78 1.24 1.56 22.18
N ALA A 79 0.32 1.88 21.27
CA ALA A 79 -0.31 3.19 21.16
C ALA A 79 -1.13 3.54 22.41
N ASP A 80 -1.96 2.61 22.90
CA ASP A 80 -2.75 2.81 24.12
C ASP A 80 -1.86 3.00 25.36
N ARG A 81 -0.72 2.31 25.41
CA ARG A 81 0.19 2.33 26.57
C ARG A 81 1.15 3.51 26.61
N HIS A 82 1.72 3.85 25.46
CA HIS A 82 2.80 4.85 25.36
C HIS A 82 2.34 6.17 24.72
N GLY A 83 1.16 6.18 24.10
CA GLY A 83 0.61 7.29 23.33
C GLY A 83 0.94 7.18 21.84
N GLU A 84 -0.03 7.58 21.00
CA GLU A 84 0.03 7.49 19.52
C GLU A 84 1.28 8.12 18.91
N HIS A 85 1.75 9.23 19.49
CA HIS A 85 2.91 10.01 19.02
C HIS A 85 4.22 9.64 19.73
N SER A 86 4.26 8.56 20.52
CA SER A 86 5.45 8.19 21.25
C SER A 86 6.56 7.65 20.33
N PRO A 87 7.84 7.84 20.67
CA PRO A 87 8.96 7.30 19.87
C PRO A 87 8.91 5.77 19.69
N VAL A 88 8.39 5.05 20.68
CA VAL A 88 8.21 3.59 20.64
C VAL A 88 7.18 3.21 19.57
N VAL A 89 6.01 3.84 19.59
CA VAL A 89 4.94 3.59 18.61
C VAL A 89 5.38 3.98 17.21
N ARG A 90 6.07 5.11 17.06
CA ARG A 90 6.63 5.50 15.77
C ARG A 90 7.63 4.48 15.23
N THR A 91 8.53 3.97 16.07
CA THR A 91 9.51 2.94 15.67
C THR A 91 8.80 1.66 15.22
N LEU A 92 7.78 1.23 15.97
CA LEU A 92 6.99 0.05 15.65
C LEU A 92 6.17 0.24 14.37
N ARG A 93 5.59 1.43 14.15
CA ARG A 93 4.86 1.78 12.92
C ARG A 93 5.78 1.78 11.71
N LYS A 94 7.02 2.27 11.84
CA LYS A 94 8.04 2.18 10.78
C LYS A 94 8.34 0.74 10.39
N GLN A 95 8.55 -0.14 11.39
CA GLN A 95 8.77 -1.56 11.14
C GLN A 95 7.56 -2.19 10.46
N TYR A 96 6.35 -1.92 10.97
CA TYR A 96 5.11 -2.43 10.40
C TYR A 96 4.90 -1.99 8.94
N ALA A 97 5.07 -0.70 8.63
CA ALA A 97 4.97 -0.19 7.27
C ALA A 97 5.99 -0.86 6.32
N ALA A 98 7.24 -1.00 6.75
CA ALA A 98 8.28 -1.68 5.97
C ALA A 98 7.93 -3.16 5.71
N THR A 99 7.54 -3.90 6.75
CA THR A 99 7.16 -5.32 6.61
C THR A 99 5.91 -5.49 5.74
N LEU A 100 4.96 -4.56 5.80
CA LEU A 100 3.80 -4.57 4.89
C LEU A 100 4.21 -4.36 3.43
N LEU A 101 5.19 -3.49 3.15
CA LEU A 101 5.72 -3.29 1.79
C LEU A 101 6.42 -4.57 1.29
N ASP A 102 7.25 -5.19 2.13
CA ASP A 102 7.95 -6.44 1.80
C ASP A 102 6.99 -7.60 1.52
N ASP A 103 5.87 -7.66 2.25
CA ASP A 103 4.81 -8.66 2.05
C ASP A 103 3.84 -8.30 0.90
N GLY A 104 4.01 -7.13 0.27
CA GLY A 104 3.14 -6.65 -0.83
C GLY A 104 1.76 -6.16 -0.40
N GLN A 105 1.55 -5.90 0.90
CA GLN A 105 0.28 -5.43 1.46
C GLN A 105 0.11 -3.91 1.35
N TYR A 106 0.20 -3.37 0.12
CA TYR A 106 0.22 -1.93 -0.16
C TYR A 106 -0.97 -1.14 0.38
N ARG A 107 -2.17 -1.75 0.39
CA ARG A 107 -3.40 -1.12 0.91
C ARG A 107 -3.30 -0.80 2.41
N ARG A 108 -2.62 -1.66 3.17
CA ARG A 108 -2.36 -1.47 4.60
C ARG A 108 -1.14 -0.57 4.84
N ALA A 109 -0.12 -0.65 3.98
CA ALA A 109 1.10 0.17 4.11
C ALA A 109 0.82 1.67 3.90
N LEU A 110 0.00 2.01 2.90
CA LEU A 110 -0.29 3.39 2.50
C LEU A 110 -0.71 4.33 3.67
N PRO A 111 -1.71 4.01 4.51
CA PRO A 111 -2.08 4.89 5.62
C PRO A 111 -0.97 5.03 6.67
N GLU A 112 -0.16 3.98 6.90
CA GLU A 112 0.95 4.04 7.85
C GLU A 112 2.09 4.92 7.35
N LEU A 113 2.42 4.83 6.05
CA LEU A 113 3.42 5.68 5.41
C LEU A 113 3.00 7.15 5.42
N ARG A 114 1.71 7.46 5.15
CA ARG A 114 1.18 8.82 5.23
C ARG A 114 1.31 9.40 6.63
N ARG A 115 0.92 8.65 7.67
CA ARG A 115 1.10 9.07 9.08
C ARG A 115 2.57 9.35 9.40
N LEU A 116 3.48 8.44 9.02
CA LEU A 116 4.90 8.62 9.23
C LEU A 116 5.47 9.85 8.50
N ALA A 117 4.99 10.11 7.28
CA ALA A 117 5.36 11.30 6.52
C ALA A 117 4.89 12.60 7.21
N ASP A 118 3.62 12.63 7.64
CA ASP A 118 2.99 13.79 8.27
C ASP A 118 3.63 14.11 9.63
N GLU A 119 3.83 13.10 10.48
CA GLU A 119 4.53 13.25 11.75
C GLU A 119 5.94 13.81 11.53
N ARG A 120 6.67 13.25 10.55
CA ARG A 120 8.04 13.68 10.29
C ARG A 120 8.11 15.09 9.73
N ALA A 121 7.16 15.45 8.87
CA ALA A 121 7.06 16.80 8.33
C ALA A 121 6.66 17.83 9.38
N ALA A 122 5.82 17.45 10.36
CA ALA A 122 5.46 18.31 11.48
C ALA A 122 6.66 18.58 12.40
N GLU A 123 7.57 17.62 12.57
CA GLU A 123 8.75 17.75 13.41
C GLU A 123 9.92 18.48 12.76
N ALA A 124 10.22 18.15 11.50
CA ALA A 124 11.45 18.56 10.82
C ALA A 124 11.21 19.39 9.55
N GLY A 125 9.94 19.66 9.22
CA GLY A 125 9.53 20.43 8.06
C GLY A 125 9.22 19.57 6.83
N GLN A 126 8.48 20.16 5.88
CA GLN A 126 7.98 19.49 4.67
C GLN A 126 9.09 18.99 3.72
N ALA A 127 10.31 19.51 3.88
CA ALA A 127 11.47 19.12 3.09
C ALA A 127 12.37 18.08 3.81
N ASP A 128 11.96 17.56 4.97
CA ASP A 128 12.74 16.52 5.65
C ASP A 128 12.90 15.28 4.74
N PRO A 129 14.13 14.80 4.49
CA PRO A 129 14.39 13.71 3.56
C PRO A 129 13.64 12.41 3.89
N GLN A 130 13.42 12.14 5.18
CA GLN A 130 12.72 10.94 5.61
C GLN A 130 11.21 11.07 5.41
N SER A 131 10.64 12.26 5.63
CA SER A 131 9.25 12.53 5.26
C SER A 131 9.04 12.35 3.75
N LEU A 132 9.91 12.91 2.93
CA LEU A 132 9.86 12.76 1.46
C LEU A 132 9.98 11.29 1.04
N ARG A 133 10.83 10.50 1.70
CA ARG A 133 10.95 9.05 1.45
C ARG A 133 9.63 8.33 1.69
N TYR A 134 8.96 8.56 2.82
CA TYR A 134 7.67 7.93 3.11
C TYR A 134 6.58 8.34 2.11
N ARG A 135 6.56 9.60 1.67
CA ARG A 135 5.65 10.06 0.62
C ARG A 135 5.93 9.40 -0.73
N TYR A 136 7.19 9.18 -1.07
CA TYR A 136 7.57 8.46 -2.28
C TYR A 136 7.12 6.99 -2.21
N GLU A 137 7.35 6.30 -1.10
CA GLU A 137 6.84 4.93 -0.88
C GLU A 137 5.30 4.86 -0.89
N ALA A 138 4.62 5.88 -0.38
CA ALA A 138 3.16 6.02 -0.47
C ALA A 138 2.69 6.18 -1.92
N ALA A 139 3.40 6.96 -2.74
CA ALA A 139 3.12 7.08 -4.17
C ALA A 139 3.32 5.74 -4.91
N GLN A 140 4.37 4.98 -4.55
CA GLN A 140 4.57 3.62 -5.07
C GLN A 140 3.44 2.67 -4.67
N CYS A 141 2.93 2.76 -3.44
CA CYS A 141 1.76 1.98 -3.03
C CYS A 141 0.55 2.29 -3.91
N LEU A 142 0.30 3.57 -4.23
CA LEU A 142 -0.80 3.97 -5.11
C LEU A 142 -0.65 3.38 -6.52
N GLU A 143 0.57 3.31 -7.06
CA GLU A 143 0.83 2.63 -8.34
C GLU A 143 0.45 1.15 -8.27
N GLN A 144 0.88 0.43 -7.23
CA GLN A 144 0.60 -0.99 -7.05
C GLN A 144 -0.89 -1.28 -6.80
N LEU A 145 -1.62 -0.32 -6.23
CA LEU A 145 -3.06 -0.40 -6.00
C LEU A 145 -3.88 -0.05 -7.27
N GLY A 146 -3.23 0.35 -8.37
CA GLY A 146 -3.92 0.74 -9.59
C GLY A 146 -4.60 2.10 -9.47
N GLU A 147 -4.05 3.02 -8.68
CA GLU A 147 -4.54 4.39 -8.49
C GLU A 147 -3.62 5.43 -9.18
N PRO A 148 -3.49 5.40 -10.53
CA PRO A 148 -2.47 6.18 -11.24
C PRO A 148 -2.66 7.69 -11.12
N ALA A 149 -3.90 8.17 -11.01
CA ALA A 149 -4.18 9.60 -10.84
C ALA A 149 -3.67 10.13 -9.48
N ALA A 150 -3.87 9.35 -8.41
CA ALA A 150 -3.40 9.70 -7.08
C ALA A 150 -1.87 9.61 -7.00
N ALA A 151 -1.27 8.56 -7.55
CA ALA A 151 0.18 8.43 -7.64
C ALA A 151 0.82 9.60 -8.41
N LEU A 152 0.23 9.99 -9.55
CA LEU A 152 0.71 11.11 -10.36
C LEU A 152 0.67 12.43 -9.57
N ALA A 153 -0.38 12.68 -8.80
CA ALA A 153 -0.48 13.87 -7.96
C ALA A 153 0.64 13.92 -6.90
N GLU A 154 0.91 12.80 -6.22
CA GLU A 154 1.98 12.71 -5.22
C GLU A 154 3.36 12.90 -5.85
N TYR A 155 3.66 12.24 -6.97
CA TYR A 155 4.95 12.41 -7.64
C TYR A 155 5.18 13.84 -8.13
N ARG A 156 4.13 14.50 -8.64
CA ARG A 156 4.21 15.93 -9.02
C ARG A 156 4.49 16.82 -7.80
N ALA A 157 3.92 16.50 -6.64
CA ALA A 157 4.17 17.25 -5.41
C ALA A 157 5.58 17.00 -4.85
N LEU A 158 6.14 15.80 -5.06
CA LEU A 158 7.49 15.44 -4.63
C LEU A 158 8.60 15.99 -5.53
N LEU A 159 8.33 16.08 -6.84
CA LEU A 159 9.34 16.40 -7.84
C LEU A 159 10.16 17.67 -7.53
N PRO A 160 9.56 18.81 -7.10
CA PRO A 160 10.32 20.01 -6.78
C PRO A 160 11.33 19.83 -5.64
N TYR A 161 11.06 18.92 -4.69
CA TYR A 161 12.00 18.64 -3.60
C TYR A 161 13.20 17.82 -4.08
N TYR A 162 12.99 16.89 -5.01
CA TYR A 162 14.06 16.07 -5.56
C TYR A 162 14.89 16.80 -6.63
N GLU A 163 14.30 17.77 -7.32
CA GLU A 163 15.03 18.67 -8.21
C GLU A 163 15.85 19.72 -7.43
N ASN A 164 15.51 19.96 -6.17
CA ASN A 164 16.24 20.89 -5.33
C ASN A 164 17.51 20.25 -4.75
N GLN A 165 18.65 20.68 -5.28
CA GLN A 165 19.99 20.26 -4.87
C GLN A 165 20.28 20.38 -3.35
N TYR A 166 19.61 21.30 -2.65
CA TYR A 166 19.81 21.52 -1.22
C TYR A 166 18.98 20.57 -0.34
N VAL A 167 17.91 19.96 -0.88
CA VAL A 167 16.99 19.10 -0.13
C VAL A 167 17.34 17.63 -0.31
N ALA A 168 17.62 17.21 -1.55
CA ALA A 168 17.91 15.81 -1.86
C ALA A 168 19.41 15.46 -1.83
N ALA A 169 20.24 16.27 -1.15
CA ALA A 169 21.71 16.20 -1.22
C ALA A 169 22.25 16.15 -2.67
N GLY A 170 21.47 16.65 -3.63
CA GLY A 170 21.81 16.67 -5.04
C GLY A 170 21.83 15.32 -5.75
N ASP A 171 21.13 14.26 -5.29
CA ASP A 171 21.02 13.01 -6.07
C ASP A 171 20.08 13.17 -7.28
N PRO A 172 20.62 13.33 -8.51
CA PRO A 172 19.79 13.56 -9.69
C PRO A 172 19.03 12.29 -10.10
N GLN A 173 19.46 11.11 -9.63
CA GLN A 173 18.86 9.84 -10.00
C GLN A 173 17.43 9.71 -9.48
N LEU A 174 17.16 10.24 -8.28
CA LEU A 174 15.81 10.20 -7.71
C LEU A 174 14.84 11.10 -8.47
N ALA A 175 15.28 12.31 -8.87
CA ALA A 175 14.50 13.19 -9.73
C ALA A 175 14.22 12.55 -11.10
N HIS A 176 15.23 11.89 -11.68
CA HIS A 176 15.06 11.14 -12.94
C HIS A 176 14.04 10.01 -12.81
N ASP A 177 14.08 9.22 -11.74
CA ASP A 177 13.11 8.15 -11.51
C ASP A 177 11.69 8.69 -11.34
N VAL A 178 11.50 9.76 -10.55
CA VAL A 178 10.19 10.39 -10.35
C VAL A 178 9.63 10.93 -11.67
N ARG A 179 10.44 11.60 -12.49
CA ARG A 179 10.01 12.06 -13.83
C ARG A 179 9.65 10.91 -14.76
N ARG A 180 10.39 9.80 -14.69
CA ARG A 180 10.07 8.58 -15.46
C ARG A 180 8.72 8.01 -15.07
N ARG A 181 8.47 7.88 -13.76
CA ARG A 181 7.17 7.41 -13.23
C ARG A 181 6.02 8.33 -13.63
N ILE A 182 6.21 9.65 -13.54
CA ILE A 182 5.24 10.64 -14.05
C ILE A 182 4.94 10.38 -15.54
N GLY A 183 5.96 10.19 -16.37
CA GLY A 183 5.79 9.87 -17.80
C GLY A 183 4.96 8.60 -18.02
N HIS A 184 5.26 7.51 -17.31
CA HIS A 184 4.50 6.26 -17.42
C HIS A 184 3.07 6.38 -16.90
N LEU A 185 2.84 7.11 -15.81
CA LEU A 185 1.50 7.34 -15.27
C LEU A 185 0.64 8.19 -16.21
N LEU A 186 1.22 9.19 -16.86
CA LEU A 186 0.54 9.96 -17.91
C LEU A 186 0.11 9.06 -19.08
N LEU A 187 0.94 8.08 -19.47
CA LEU A 187 0.55 7.08 -20.46
C LEU A 187 -0.61 6.19 -19.98
N ALA A 188 -0.56 5.72 -18.74
CA ALA A 188 -1.63 4.92 -18.15
C ALA A 188 -2.96 5.68 -18.09
N LEU A 189 -2.91 7.00 -17.86
CA LEU A 189 -4.07 7.90 -17.88
C LEU A 189 -4.48 8.36 -19.30
N GLY A 190 -3.74 7.95 -20.34
CA GLY A 190 -4.03 8.28 -21.74
C GLY A 190 -3.52 9.64 -22.21
N ASP A 191 -2.87 10.44 -21.35
CA ASP A 191 -2.26 11.72 -21.70
C ASP A 191 -0.89 11.52 -22.37
N ARG A 192 -0.96 11.03 -23.62
CA ARG A 192 0.22 10.74 -24.44
C ARG A 192 1.06 11.98 -24.75
N ALA A 193 0.44 13.15 -24.85
CA ALA A 193 1.14 14.39 -25.15
C ALA A 193 2.02 14.82 -23.98
N ALA A 194 1.46 14.92 -22.78
CA ALA A 194 2.23 15.28 -21.60
C ALA A 194 3.28 14.22 -21.24
N ALA A 195 2.97 12.93 -21.47
CA ALA A 195 3.94 11.85 -21.30
C ALA A 195 5.14 12.01 -22.23
N HIS A 196 4.90 12.25 -23.53
CA HIS A 196 5.94 12.50 -24.52
C HIS A 196 6.85 13.66 -24.09
N ASP A 197 6.28 14.81 -23.74
CA ASP A 197 7.06 16.00 -23.37
C ASP A 197 7.88 15.78 -22.10
N THR A 198 7.34 15.04 -21.13
CA THR A 198 8.04 14.67 -19.89
C THR A 198 9.22 13.74 -20.19
N LEU A 199 9.02 12.72 -21.01
CA LEU A 199 10.02 11.73 -21.38
C LEU A 199 11.13 12.32 -22.27
N VAL A 200 10.82 13.24 -23.18
CA VAL A 200 11.83 13.95 -24.00
C VAL A 200 12.76 14.79 -23.12
N ARG A 201 12.21 15.56 -22.17
CA ARG A 201 13.03 16.35 -21.23
C ARG A 201 13.90 15.44 -20.36
N LEU A 202 13.33 14.36 -19.85
CA LEU A 202 14.08 13.38 -19.06
C LEU A 202 15.20 12.73 -19.88
N LEU A 203 14.95 12.35 -21.13
CA LEU A 203 15.97 11.78 -22.00
C LEU A 203 17.15 12.74 -22.17
N HIS A 204 16.88 14.01 -22.44
CA HIS A 204 17.92 15.03 -22.57
C HIS A 204 18.80 15.11 -21.31
N ASP A 205 18.18 15.17 -20.13
CA ASP A 205 18.92 15.29 -18.86
C ASP A 205 19.75 14.04 -18.55
N VAL A 206 19.19 12.84 -18.78
CA VAL A 206 19.89 11.56 -18.58
C VAL A 206 21.08 11.43 -19.54
N GLU A 207 20.90 11.78 -20.81
CA GLU A 207 21.98 11.72 -21.81
C GLU A 207 23.08 12.75 -21.52
N ARG A 208 22.73 13.93 -20.99
CA ARG A 208 23.71 14.91 -20.53
C ARG A 208 24.51 14.44 -19.32
N ALA A 209 23.87 13.75 -18.37
CA ALA A 209 24.52 13.32 -17.13
C ALA A 209 25.33 12.02 -17.30
N HIS A 210 24.85 11.07 -18.11
CA HIS A 210 25.39 9.70 -18.17
C HIS A 210 25.75 9.24 -19.59
N GLY A 211 25.50 10.06 -20.60
CA GLY A 211 25.72 9.72 -22.01
C GLY A 211 24.58 8.91 -22.64
N PRO A 212 24.56 8.80 -23.98
CA PRO A 212 23.52 8.08 -24.72
C PRO A 212 23.53 6.56 -24.52
N GLY A 213 24.63 5.98 -24.02
CA GLY A 213 24.70 4.54 -23.74
C GLY A 213 23.94 4.11 -22.47
N HIS A 214 23.46 5.06 -21.66
CA HIS A 214 22.88 4.74 -20.35
C HIS A 214 21.59 3.92 -20.48
N PRO A 215 21.38 2.85 -19.67
CA PRO A 215 20.22 1.98 -19.78
C PRO A 215 18.87 2.72 -19.70
N LEU A 216 18.77 3.72 -18.83
CA LEU A 216 17.57 4.55 -18.70
C LEU A 216 17.29 5.37 -19.97
N ALA A 217 18.33 5.93 -20.62
CA ALA A 217 18.14 6.66 -21.87
C ALA A 217 17.64 5.73 -22.99
N ALA A 218 18.17 4.50 -23.05
CA ALA A 218 17.71 3.49 -23.99
C ALA A 218 16.25 3.06 -23.74
N GLU A 219 15.84 2.93 -22.48
CA GLU A 219 14.44 2.67 -22.11
C GLU A 219 13.51 3.80 -22.57
N ILE A 220 13.85 5.05 -22.25
CA ILE A 220 13.04 6.21 -22.60
C ILE A 220 12.90 6.34 -24.12
N ARG A 221 13.99 6.13 -24.89
CA ARG A 221 13.93 6.13 -26.36
C ARG A 221 12.98 5.10 -26.93
N ARG A 222 12.97 3.87 -26.39
CA ARG A 222 12.01 2.83 -26.82
C ARG A 222 10.57 3.28 -26.59
N THR A 223 10.28 3.84 -25.41
CA THR A 223 8.93 4.36 -25.09
C THR A 223 8.52 5.51 -26.02
N LEU A 224 9.43 6.44 -26.31
CA LEU A 224 9.18 7.55 -27.24
C LEU A 224 8.99 7.09 -28.68
N GLN A 225 9.78 6.11 -29.14
CA GLN A 225 9.62 5.53 -30.48
C GLN A 225 8.27 4.86 -30.64
N TRP A 226 7.84 4.08 -29.64
CA TRP A 226 6.50 3.49 -29.62
C TRP A 226 5.40 4.55 -29.66
N LEU A 227 5.53 5.64 -28.89
CA LEU A 227 4.58 6.76 -28.93
C LEU A 227 4.48 7.44 -30.30
N GLY A 228 5.61 7.54 -31.02
CA GLY A 228 5.65 8.07 -32.38
C GLY A 228 4.93 7.17 -33.38
N GLN A 229 5.04 5.85 -33.24
CA GLN A 229 4.38 4.87 -34.11
C GLN A 229 2.87 4.82 -33.92
N VAL A 230 2.37 5.02 -32.68
CA VAL A 230 0.92 5.01 -32.39
C VAL A 230 0.23 6.32 -32.83
N ARG A 231 1.01 7.37 -33.14
CA ARG A 231 0.50 8.66 -33.65
C ARG A 231 0.42 8.75 -35.17
N GLY A 232 1.13 7.88 -35.90
CA GLY A 232 1.13 7.82 -37.37
C GLY A 232 0.13 6.82 -37.90
#